data_AF-A0A3C1RIR5-F1
#
_entry.id   AF-A0A3C1RIR5-F1
#
_cell.length_a   1.000
_cell.length_b   1.000
_cell.length_c   1.000
_cell.angle_alpha   90.00
_cell.angle_beta   90.00
_cell.angle_gamma   90.00
#
_symmetry.space_group_name_H-M   'P 1'
#
loop_
_entity.id
_entity.type
_entity.pdbx_description
1 polymer ?
#
loop_
_entity_poly.entity_id
_entity_poly.type
_entity_poly.pdbx_seq_one_letter_code
_entity_poly.pdbx_strand_id
1 'polypeptide(L)'
;MNHRGIFSSVDINRKWLPSNYKYNNWNMAAVKSAVKLPDDSLLVFGNIGIWKTDSSFTTFRDFNDGFPKGIDNRKIYSLIYTHNHRLIAGTLFGLFEFNYRWKKINIPVKEERIVKIIQKNDSLLVMTRSFLLITNLNDKELKFSKIKVLAGEDSGNKVGLFRTLWVIHSGEIYGIVGKLLVDLVGLIFIFITVSGIFYWLTPHLLKRVKESSKSRI
;
A
#
# COMPACT_ATOMS: atom_id res chain seq x y z
N MET A 1 4.36 8.06 -6.95
CA MET A 1 3.78 7.58 -8.21
C MET A 1 2.32 8.00 -8.25
N ASN A 2 1.94 8.78 -9.28
CA ASN A 2 0.63 9.41 -9.39
C ASN A 2 -0.53 8.40 -9.52
N HIS A 3 -0.20 7.20 -10.02
CA HIS A 3 -1.16 6.13 -10.30
C HIS A 3 -0.84 4.85 -9.53
N ARG A 4 -0.58 4.96 -8.23
CA ARG A 4 -0.19 3.82 -7.37
C ARG A 4 -1.14 2.62 -7.43
N GLY A 5 -2.45 2.85 -7.62
CA GLY A 5 -3.43 1.78 -7.75
C GLY A 5 -3.24 0.91 -9.01
N ILE A 6 -2.85 1.50 -10.13
CA ILE A 6 -2.72 0.80 -11.43
C ILE A 6 -1.64 -0.29 -11.37
N PHE A 7 -0.52 0.01 -10.74
CA PHE A 7 0.61 -0.92 -10.63
C PHE A 7 0.64 -1.67 -9.30
N SER A 8 -0.43 -1.56 -8.49
CA SER A 8 -0.47 -2.15 -7.14
C SER A 8 -0.33 -3.66 -7.13
N SER A 9 -0.61 -4.31 -8.26
CA SER A 9 -0.51 -5.76 -8.46
C SER A 9 0.89 -6.24 -8.89
N VAL A 10 1.78 -5.31 -9.25
CA VAL A 10 3.11 -5.61 -9.77
C VAL A 10 4.14 -5.39 -8.67
N ASP A 11 4.87 -6.46 -8.32
CA ASP A 11 5.95 -6.41 -7.36
C ASP A 11 7.31 -6.53 -8.06
N ILE A 12 8.28 -5.74 -7.57
CA ILE A 12 9.69 -5.91 -7.94
C ILE A 12 10.35 -6.76 -6.86
N ASN A 13 11.07 -7.80 -7.26
CA ASN A 13 11.79 -8.63 -6.32
C ASN A 13 12.88 -7.81 -5.61
N ARG A 14 12.87 -7.81 -4.27
CA ARG A 14 13.80 -7.05 -3.42
C ARG A 14 15.28 -7.38 -3.65
N LYS A 15 15.60 -8.49 -4.32
CA LYS A 15 16.97 -8.81 -4.77
C LYS A 15 17.54 -7.76 -5.73
N TRP A 16 16.69 -7.10 -6.52
CA TRP A 16 17.07 -6.06 -7.47
C TRP A 16 17.06 -4.65 -6.86
N LEU A 17 16.64 -4.51 -5.61
CA LEU A 17 16.57 -3.22 -4.92
C LEU A 17 17.81 -3.02 -4.04
N PRO A 18 18.20 -1.76 -3.77
CA PRO A 18 19.28 -1.47 -2.84
C PRO A 18 19.02 -2.04 -1.43
N SER A 19 20.08 -2.20 -0.64
CA SER A 19 20.05 -2.92 0.65
C SER A 19 19.04 -2.37 1.66
N ASN A 20 18.78 -1.06 1.63
CA ASN A 20 17.79 -0.39 2.48
C ASN A 20 16.33 -0.80 2.20
N TYR A 21 16.05 -1.52 1.10
CA TYR A 21 14.74 -2.09 0.79
C TYR A 21 14.60 -3.56 1.20
N LYS A 22 15.65 -4.18 1.77
CA LYS A 22 15.63 -5.57 2.23
C LYS A 22 15.14 -5.64 3.67
N TYR A 23 14.31 -6.65 3.94
CA TYR A 23 13.91 -6.92 5.31
C TYR A 23 15.09 -7.46 6.10
N ASN A 24 15.33 -6.84 7.25
CA ASN A 24 16.22 -7.34 8.28
C ASN A 24 15.44 -7.25 9.59
N ASN A 25 15.16 -8.39 10.20
CA ASN A 25 14.21 -8.51 11.31
C ASN A 25 12.84 -7.89 10.96
N TRP A 26 12.34 -6.96 11.78
CA TRP A 26 11.02 -6.35 11.66
C TRP A 26 11.04 -4.92 11.08
N ASN A 27 12.12 -4.55 10.38
CA ASN A 27 12.26 -3.21 9.79
C ASN A 27 11.17 -2.88 8.74
N MET A 28 11.07 -1.60 8.37
CA MET A 28 10.08 -1.10 7.41
C MET A 28 8.63 -1.47 7.76
N ALA A 29 8.34 -1.58 9.05
CA ALA A 29 7.05 -1.99 9.58
C ALA A 29 6.57 -3.30 8.95
N ALA A 30 7.48 -4.29 8.80
CA ALA A 30 7.15 -5.63 8.33
C ALA A 30 6.00 -6.18 9.18
N VAL A 31 6.18 -6.16 10.50
CA VAL A 31 5.13 -6.36 11.50
C VAL A 31 4.92 -5.06 12.27
N LYS A 32 3.66 -4.70 12.48
CA LYS A 32 3.24 -3.51 13.24
C LYS A 32 2.59 -3.87 14.56
N SER A 33 1.77 -4.92 14.57
CA SER A 33 1.01 -5.35 15.73
C SER A 33 0.48 -6.78 15.51
N ALA A 34 -0.20 -7.31 16.52
CA ALA A 34 -0.81 -8.63 16.51
C ALA A 34 -2.23 -8.57 17.08
N VAL A 35 -3.11 -9.47 16.61
CA VAL A 35 -4.46 -9.68 17.15
C VAL A 35 -4.57 -11.11 17.63
N LYS A 36 -5.03 -11.31 18.85
CA LYS A 36 -5.29 -12.64 19.40
C LYS A 36 -6.64 -13.17 18.93
N LEU A 37 -6.67 -14.44 18.52
CA LEU A 37 -7.88 -15.17 18.15
C LEU A 37 -8.37 -16.05 19.33
N PRO A 38 -9.64 -16.51 19.29
CA PRO A 38 -10.19 -17.35 20.36
C PRO A 38 -9.51 -18.72 20.53
N ASP A 39 -8.89 -19.25 19.48
CA ASP A 39 -8.14 -20.51 19.48
C ASP A 39 -6.71 -20.36 20.03
N ASP A 40 -6.45 -19.30 20.81
CA ASP A 40 -5.16 -18.89 21.38
C ASP A 40 -4.06 -18.55 20.35
N SER A 41 -4.37 -18.63 19.07
CA SER A 41 -3.46 -18.22 18.01
C SER A 41 -3.40 -16.69 17.86
N LEU A 42 -2.36 -16.21 17.18
CA LEU A 42 -2.13 -14.81 16.92
C LEU A 42 -2.11 -14.55 15.41
N LEU A 43 -2.67 -13.42 14.99
CA LEU A 43 -2.50 -12.85 13.66
C LEU A 43 -1.55 -11.67 13.76
N VAL A 44 -0.31 -11.82 13.28
CA VAL A 44 0.63 -10.72 13.13
C VAL A 44 0.38 -10.03 11.79
N PHE A 45 0.45 -8.70 11.77
CA PHE A 45 0.17 -7.95 10.55
C PHE A 45 1.06 -6.72 10.40
N GLY A 46 1.24 -6.28 9.16
CA GLY A 46 1.98 -5.06 8.84
C GLY A 46 2.11 -4.84 7.34
N ASN A 47 3.31 -4.45 6.90
CA ASN A 47 3.56 -4.22 5.47
C ASN A 47 3.79 -5.51 4.67
N ILE A 48 3.87 -6.67 5.32
CA ILE A 48 4.02 -8.00 4.69
C ILE A 48 2.70 -8.80 4.62
N GLY A 49 1.55 -8.16 4.82
CA GLY A 49 0.28 -8.87 4.93
C GLY A 49 -0.03 -9.31 6.36
N ILE A 50 -0.82 -10.37 6.44
CA ILE A 50 -1.25 -11.03 7.68
C ILE A 50 -0.67 -12.44 7.70
N TRP A 51 -0.13 -12.83 8.85
CA TRP A 51 0.43 -14.15 9.10
C TRP A 51 -0.16 -14.70 10.39
N LYS A 52 -0.59 -15.96 10.36
CA LYS A 52 -1.07 -16.68 11.54
C LYS A 52 0.09 -17.40 12.21
N THR A 53 0.17 -17.27 13.54
CA THR A 53 1.18 -17.92 14.38
C THR A 53 0.58 -18.46 15.67
N ASP A 54 1.25 -19.43 16.28
CA ASP A 54 0.98 -19.83 17.67
C ASP A 54 1.44 -18.76 18.68
N SER A 55 1.01 -18.92 19.94
CA SER A 55 1.33 -18.00 21.04
C SER A 55 2.82 -17.98 21.43
N SER A 56 3.61 -18.97 20.98
CA SER A 56 5.06 -19.06 21.20
C SER A 56 5.88 -18.61 19.98
N PHE A 57 5.23 -18.08 18.93
CA PHE A 57 5.86 -17.61 17.70
C PHE A 57 6.73 -18.68 16.97
N THR A 58 6.36 -19.96 17.06
CA THR A 58 7.16 -21.05 16.49
C THR A 58 6.83 -21.35 15.02
N THR A 59 5.58 -21.13 14.62
CA THR A 59 5.10 -21.43 13.27
C THR A 59 4.42 -20.23 12.63
N PHE A 60 4.71 -19.96 11.35
CA PHE A 60 4.07 -18.88 10.60
C PHE A 60 3.39 -19.43 9.35
N ARG A 61 2.12 -19.09 9.16
CA ARG A 61 1.34 -19.46 7.98
C ARG A 61 0.78 -18.21 7.31
N ASP A 62 0.81 -18.19 5.98
CA ASP A 62 0.21 -17.10 5.21
C ASP A 62 -1.29 -17.00 5.51
N PHE A 63 -1.76 -15.78 5.75
CA PHE A 63 -3.18 -15.49 6.00
C PHE A 63 -3.67 -14.36 5.08
N ASN A 64 -3.18 -14.35 3.82
CA ASN A 64 -3.45 -13.28 2.86
C ASN A 64 -4.45 -13.66 1.76
N ASP A 65 -5.00 -14.88 1.79
CA ASP A 65 -5.92 -15.34 0.75
C ASP A 65 -7.17 -14.45 0.66
N GLY A 66 -7.51 -14.03 -0.56
CA GLY A 66 -8.57 -13.07 -0.86
C GLY A 66 -8.11 -11.61 -1.04
N PHE A 67 -6.91 -11.22 -0.57
CA PHE A 67 -6.35 -9.93 -0.97
C PHE A 67 -5.90 -9.95 -2.43
N PRO A 68 -6.04 -8.84 -3.18
CA PRO A 68 -5.44 -8.73 -4.49
C PRO A 68 -3.92 -8.97 -4.46
N LYS A 69 -3.36 -9.36 -5.60
CA LYS A 69 -1.91 -9.56 -5.75
C LYS A 69 -1.15 -8.25 -5.52
N GLY A 70 0.14 -8.36 -5.21
CA GLY A 70 1.02 -7.21 -4.99
C GLY A 70 1.10 -6.78 -3.52
N ILE A 71 2.28 -6.37 -3.07
CA ILE A 71 2.55 -6.05 -1.66
C ILE A 71 1.74 -4.86 -1.16
N ASP A 72 1.43 -3.90 -2.04
CA ASP A 72 0.66 -2.72 -1.66
C ASP A 72 -0.78 -3.07 -1.29
N ASN A 73 -1.37 -4.07 -1.95
CA ASN A 73 -2.69 -4.61 -1.61
C ASN A 73 -2.71 -5.38 -0.28
N ARG A 74 -1.53 -5.77 0.22
CA ARG A 74 -1.34 -6.51 1.48
C ARG A 74 -0.75 -5.63 2.58
N LYS A 75 -0.68 -4.32 2.40
CA LYS A 75 -0.26 -3.39 3.47
C LYS A 75 -1.41 -3.19 4.45
N ILE A 76 -1.29 -3.84 5.62
CA ILE A 76 -2.28 -3.77 6.70
C ILE A 76 -1.91 -2.62 7.64
N TYR A 77 -2.88 -1.75 7.88
CA TYR A 77 -2.75 -0.63 8.83
C TYR A 77 -3.47 -0.92 10.14
N SER A 78 -4.58 -1.66 10.09
CA SER A 78 -5.35 -2.06 11.27
C SER A 78 -5.96 -3.42 11.04
N LEU A 79 -6.00 -4.24 12.08
CA LEU A 79 -6.69 -5.52 12.11
C LEU A 79 -7.44 -5.57 13.44
N ILE A 80 -8.68 -6.04 13.44
CA ILE A 80 -9.47 -6.22 14.66
C ILE A 80 -10.27 -7.51 14.56
N TYR A 81 -10.26 -8.26 15.66
CA TYR A 81 -11.23 -9.32 15.92
C TYR A 81 -12.29 -8.75 16.85
N THR A 82 -13.52 -8.64 16.39
CA THR A 82 -14.61 -7.98 17.10
C THR A 82 -15.28 -8.93 18.09
N HIS A 83 -16.04 -8.37 19.03
CA HIS A 83 -16.74 -9.16 20.06
C HIS A 83 -17.82 -10.08 19.45
N ASN A 84 -18.36 -9.74 18.27
CA ASN A 84 -19.28 -10.57 17.52
C ASN A 84 -18.58 -11.49 16.50
N HIS A 85 -17.33 -11.86 16.77
CA HIS A 85 -16.55 -12.85 16.03
C HIS A 85 -16.23 -12.50 14.56
N ARG A 86 -16.23 -11.21 14.21
CA ARG A 86 -15.87 -10.74 12.87
C ARG A 86 -14.39 -10.35 12.85
N LEU A 87 -13.70 -10.71 11.79
CA LEU A 87 -12.30 -10.35 11.60
C LEU A 87 -12.19 -9.35 10.45
N ILE A 88 -11.79 -8.13 10.76
CA ILE A 88 -11.84 -6.99 9.84
C ILE A 88 -10.45 -6.36 9.70
N ALA A 89 -10.00 -6.19 8.46
CA ALA A 89 -8.71 -5.61 8.10
C ALA A 89 -8.87 -4.28 7.36
N GLY A 90 -8.13 -3.28 7.80
CA GLY A 90 -7.96 -1.99 7.15
C GLY A 90 -6.65 -1.96 6.40
N THR A 91 -6.72 -1.78 5.09
CA THR A 91 -5.57 -1.82 4.19
C THR A 91 -5.34 -0.47 3.50
N LEU A 92 -4.28 -0.41 2.70
CA LEU A 92 -4.04 0.72 1.81
C LEU A 92 -5.16 0.97 0.78
N PHE A 93 -5.84 -0.08 0.33
CA PHE A 93 -6.81 -0.02 -0.78
C PHE A 93 -8.20 -0.54 -0.40
N GLY A 94 -8.56 -0.43 0.88
CA GLY A 94 -9.91 -0.69 1.34
C GLY A 94 -10.02 -1.42 2.66
N LEU A 95 -11.27 -1.66 3.02
CA LEU A 95 -11.71 -2.42 4.17
C LEU A 95 -12.04 -3.85 3.72
N PHE A 96 -11.63 -4.84 4.49
CA PHE A 96 -11.86 -6.24 4.19
C PHE A 96 -12.38 -6.98 5.41
N GLU A 97 -13.23 -7.95 5.19
CA GLU A 97 -13.69 -8.90 6.21
C GLU A 97 -13.30 -10.32 5.81
N PHE A 98 -12.87 -11.10 6.80
CA PHE A 98 -12.51 -12.49 6.59
C PHE A 98 -13.72 -13.41 6.71
N ASN A 99 -13.99 -14.17 5.66
CA ASN A 99 -14.97 -15.26 5.65
C ASN A 99 -14.44 -16.37 4.73
N TYR A 100 -13.67 -17.30 5.30
CA TYR A 100 -12.77 -18.27 4.64
C TYR A 100 -11.61 -17.65 3.86
N ARG A 101 -11.87 -16.54 3.17
CA ARG A 101 -10.92 -15.67 2.49
C ARG A 101 -11.28 -14.20 2.74
N TRP A 102 -10.34 -13.29 2.57
CA TRP A 102 -10.58 -11.86 2.67
C TRP A 102 -11.52 -11.38 1.54
N LYS A 103 -12.59 -10.70 1.91
CA LYS A 103 -13.55 -10.08 0.98
C LYS A 103 -13.57 -8.59 1.20
N LYS A 104 -13.45 -7.82 0.12
CA LYS A 104 -13.50 -6.37 0.16
C LYS A 104 -14.91 -5.91 0.51
N ILE A 105 -15.02 -4.95 1.43
CA ILE A 105 -16.26 -4.28 1.79
C ILE A 105 -16.32 -2.94 1.07
N ASN A 106 -17.43 -2.66 0.40
CA ASN A 106 -17.65 -1.38 -0.26
C ASN A 106 -17.93 -0.31 0.79
N ILE A 107 -17.19 0.79 0.72
CA ILE A 107 -17.32 1.92 1.65
C ILE A 107 -17.66 3.20 0.86
N PRO A 108 -18.43 4.14 1.44
CA PRO A 108 -18.94 5.32 0.73
C PRO A 108 -17.89 6.46 0.62
N VAL A 109 -16.66 6.12 0.22
CA VAL A 109 -15.54 7.06 0.06
C VAL A 109 -14.76 6.76 -1.21
N LYS A 110 -14.27 7.82 -1.87
CA LYS A 110 -13.42 7.69 -3.07
C LYS A 110 -12.00 7.20 -2.74
N GLU A 111 -11.43 7.72 -1.66
CA GLU A 111 -10.12 7.27 -1.15
C GLU A 111 -10.34 6.25 -0.05
N GLU A 112 -10.13 4.99 -0.38
CA GLU A 112 -10.48 3.85 0.48
C GLU A 112 -9.37 3.46 1.46
N ARG A 113 -8.29 4.23 1.54
CA ARG A 113 -7.20 3.96 2.47
C ARG A 113 -7.69 4.04 3.91
N ILE A 114 -7.62 2.92 4.60
CA ILE A 114 -7.94 2.81 6.01
C ILE A 114 -6.70 3.15 6.84
N VAL A 115 -6.89 3.97 7.87
CA VAL A 115 -5.83 4.37 8.81
C VAL A 115 -5.96 3.55 10.09
N LYS A 116 -7.18 3.42 10.62
CA LYS A 116 -7.44 2.70 11.86
C LYS A 116 -8.86 2.16 11.88
N ILE A 117 -9.05 1.04 12.56
CA ILE A 117 -10.35 0.47 12.89
C ILE A 117 -10.39 0.29 14.40
N ILE A 118 -11.49 0.69 15.02
CA ILE A 118 -11.78 0.46 16.43
C ILE A 118 -13.23 0.01 16.60
N GLN A 119 -13.46 -0.84 17.59
CA GLN A 119 -14.81 -1.16 18.04
C GLN A 119 -15.13 -0.33 19.29
N LYS A 120 -16.34 0.23 19.35
CA LYS A 120 -16.92 0.86 20.54
C LYS A 120 -18.33 0.32 20.72
N ASN A 121 -18.56 -0.51 21.73
CA ASN A 121 -19.82 -1.22 21.95
C ASN A 121 -20.22 -2.00 20.67
N ASP A 122 -21.45 -1.81 20.19
CA ASP A 122 -21.95 -2.41 18.95
C ASP A 122 -21.56 -1.63 17.68
N SER A 123 -20.78 -0.57 17.80
CA SER A 123 -20.35 0.26 16.67
C SER A 123 -18.92 -0.08 16.25
N LEU A 124 -18.72 -0.20 14.94
CA LEU A 124 -17.42 -0.22 14.31
C LEU A 124 -17.12 1.18 13.77
N LEU A 125 -15.99 1.74 14.18
CA LEU A 125 -15.50 3.01 13.70
C LEU A 125 -14.29 2.76 12.80
N VAL A 126 -14.41 3.16 11.54
CA VAL A 126 -13.39 2.99 10.51
C VAL A 126 -12.89 4.37 10.10
N MET A 127 -11.66 4.68 10.45
CA MET A 127 -11.03 5.94 10.12
C MET A 127 -10.28 5.85 8.80
N THR A 128 -10.65 6.70 7.85
CA THR A 128 -9.91 6.96 6.60
C THR A 128 -9.04 8.21 6.77
N ARG A 129 -8.39 8.68 5.70
CA ARG A 129 -7.64 9.95 5.75
C ARG A 129 -8.52 11.20 5.95
N SER A 130 -9.79 11.14 5.55
CA SER A 130 -10.65 12.34 5.48
C SER A 130 -12.02 12.17 6.13
N PHE A 131 -12.40 10.94 6.42
CA PHE A 131 -13.72 10.60 6.93
C PHE A 131 -13.61 9.55 8.04
N LEU A 132 -14.49 9.69 9.02
CA LEU A 132 -14.80 8.64 9.98
C LEU A 132 -16.06 7.95 9.48
N LEU A 133 -15.99 6.65 9.29
CA LEU A 133 -17.12 5.82 8.91
C LEU A 133 -17.60 5.06 10.15
N ILE A 134 -18.91 5.05 10.38
CA ILE A 134 -19.52 4.37 11.52
C ILE A 134 -20.55 3.37 10.98
N THR A 135 -20.52 2.15 11.50
CA THR A 135 -21.51 1.12 11.18
C THR A 135 -21.83 0.31 12.43
N ASN A 136 -23.01 -0.33 12.43
CA ASN A 136 -23.39 -1.25 13.49
C ASN A 136 -22.85 -2.65 13.16
N LEU A 137 -22.10 -3.26 14.09
CA LEU A 137 -21.50 -4.57 13.92
C LEU A 137 -22.51 -5.70 13.74
N ASN A 138 -23.72 -5.53 14.27
CA ASN A 138 -24.83 -6.50 14.16
C ASN A 138 -25.48 -6.46 12.76
N ASP A 139 -25.22 -5.42 11.96
CA ASP A 139 -25.61 -5.41 10.55
C ASP A 139 -24.67 -6.32 9.75
N LYS A 140 -25.25 -7.35 9.13
CA LYS A 140 -24.52 -8.32 8.31
C LYS A 140 -23.81 -7.63 7.14
N GLU A 141 -24.43 -6.64 6.53
CA GLU A 141 -23.89 -5.93 5.36
C GLU A 141 -23.00 -4.73 5.72
N LEU A 142 -22.89 -4.37 7.00
CA LEU A 142 -22.14 -3.21 7.50
C LEU A 142 -22.46 -1.93 6.72
N LYS A 143 -23.69 -1.40 6.86
CA LYS A 143 -24.03 -0.11 6.25
C LYS A 143 -23.29 1.03 6.97
N PHE A 144 -22.48 1.78 6.22
CA PHE A 144 -21.64 2.85 6.77
C PHE A 144 -22.30 4.21 6.67
N SER A 145 -22.45 4.89 7.80
CA SER A 145 -22.66 6.33 7.87
C SER A 145 -21.31 7.05 7.83
N LYS A 146 -21.26 8.19 7.13
CA LYS A 146 -20.03 8.93 6.86
C LYS A 146 -20.03 10.26 7.59
N ILE A 147 -19.01 10.48 8.41
CA ILE A 147 -18.77 11.72 9.13
C ILE A 147 -17.49 12.36 8.58
N LYS A 148 -17.59 13.63 8.18
CA LYS A 148 -16.41 14.41 7.76
C LYS A 148 -15.58 14.72 9.00
N VAL A 149 -14.30 14.36 8.95
CA VAL A 149 -13.36 14.73 10.03
C VAL A 149 -13.06 16.21 9.85
N LEU A 150 -13.46 17.03 10.83
CA LEU A 150 -13.18 18.47 10.82
C LEU A 150 -11.68 18.69 11.04
N ALA A 151 -11.16 19.77 10.45
CA ALA A 151 -9.82 20.21 10.78
C ALA A 151 -9.78 20.69 12.24
N GLY A 152 -8.66 20.50 12.93
CA GLY A 152 -8.48 21.06 14.27
C GLY A 152 -8.56 22.58 14.25
N GLU A 153 -9.08 23.18 15.33
CA GLU A 153 -9.31 24.63 15.45
C GLU A 153 -8.04 25.44 15.17
N ASP A 154 -6.87 24.92 15.58
CA ASP A 154 -5.56 25.57 15.39
C ASP A 154 -4.91 25.35 14.01
N SER A 155 -5.59 24.72 13.06
CA SER A 155 -4.99 24.35 11.77
C SER A 155 -4.63 25.54 10.88
N GLY A 156 -5.17 26.73 11.18
CA GLY A 156 -4.87 27.99 10.48
C GLY A 156 -5.07 27.95 8.97
N ASN A 157 -5.71 26.90 8.43
CA ASN A 157 -5.79 26.55 7.01
C ASN A 157 -4.44 26.61 6.26
N LYS A 158 -3.31 26.46 6.96
CA LYS A 158 -1.97 26.49 6.33
C LYS A 158 -1.57 25.08 5.92
N VAL A 159 -1.05 24.95 4.71
CA VAL A 159 -0.41 23.73 4.23
C VAL A 159 1.11 23.84 4.36
N GLY A 160 1.77 22.77 4.81
CA GLY A 160 3.23 22.77 4.94
C GLY A 160 3.92 22.89 3.58
N LEU A 161 5.07 23.59 3.53
CA LEU A 161 5.85 23.82 2.31
C LEU A 161 6.12 22.53 1.52
N PHE A 162 6.52 21.46 2.20
CA PHE A 162 6.76 20.17 1.57
C PHE A 162 5.51 19.61 0.88
N ARG A 163 4.32 19.75 1.50
CA ARG A 163 3.05 19.34 0.90
C ARG A 163 2.77 20.15 -0.37
N THR A 164 2.99 21.46 -0.32
CA THR A 164 2.81 22.35 -1.47
C THR A 164 3.73 21.95 -2.63
N LEU A 165 5.03 21.82 -2.37
CA LEU A 165 6.01 21.38 -3.36
C LEU A 165 5.66 20.02 -3.95
N TRP A 166 5.23 19.07 -3.11
CA TRP A 166 4.83 17.74 -3.55
C TRP A 166 3.59 17.75 -4.45
N VAL A 167 2.57 18.55 -4.11
CA VAL A 167 1.33 18.68 -4.88
C VAL A 167 1.57 19.35 -6.22
N ILE A 168 2.49 20.32 -6.28
CA ILE A 168 2.95 20.94 -7.53
C ILE A 168 3.73 19.91 -8.36
N HIS A 169 4.72 19.24 -7.75
CA HIS A 169 5.57 18.26 -8.44
C HIS A 169 4.78 17.07 -8.99
N SER A 170 3.74 16.61 -8.28
CA SER A 170 2.88 15.52 -8.74
C SER A 170 1.89 15.94 -9.82
N GLY A 171 1.74 17.24 -10.10
CA GLY A 171 0.71 17.77 -10.98
C GLY A 171 -0.70 17.72 -10.37
N GLU A 172 -0.83 17.33 -9.10
CA GLU A 172 -2.11 17.21 -8.40
C GLU A 172 -2.82 18.56 -8.25
N ILE A 173 -2.09 19.67 -8.27
CA ILE A 173 -2.64 21.04 -8.23
C ILE A 173 -3.61 21.32 -9.39
N TYR A 174 -3.38 20.74 -10.57
CA TYR A 174 -4.26 20.85 -11.75
C TYR A 174 -5.13 19.60 -11.95
N GLY A 175 -5.31 18.79 -10.90
CA GLY A 175 -6.13 17.59 -10.94
C GLY A 175 -5.57 16.50 -11.86
N ILE A 176 -6.44 15.89 -12.67
CA ILE A 176 -6.06 14.78 -13.55
C ILE A 176 -5.19 15.25 -14.73
N VAL A 177 -5.48 16.43 -15.29
CA VAL A 177 -4.74 16.98 -16.43
C VAL A 177 -3.28 17.24 -16.05
N GLY A 178 -3.04 17.85 -14.89
CA GLY A 178 -1.68 18.07 -14.40
C GLY A 178 -0.91 16.79 -14.15
N LYS A 179 -1.55 15.76 -13.56
CA LYS A 179 -0.93 14.43 -13.38
C LYS A 179 -0.49 13.82 -14.70
N LEU A 180 -1.37 13.85 -15.72
CA LEU A 180 -1.05 13.31 -17.05
C LEU A 180 0.09 14.08 -17.72
N LEU A 181 0.16 15.41 -17.55
CA LEU A 181 1.27 16.22 -18.07
C LEU A 181 2.60 15.83 -17.41
N VAL A 182 2.62 15.71 -16.08
CA VAL A 182 3.82 15.27 -15.34
C VAL A 182 4.25 13.86 -15.76
N ASP A 183 3.31 12.95 -15.95
CA ASP A 183 3.59 11.59 -16.41
C ASP A 183 4.19 11.60 -17.84
N LEU A 184 3.68 12.44 -18.75
CA LEU A 184 4.23 12.62 -20.09
C LEU A 184 5.67 13.13 -20.05
N VAL A 185 5.95 14.15 -19.22
CA VAL A 185 7.31 14.67 -19.03
C VAL A 185 8.25 13.56 -18.51
N GLY A 186 7.78 12.75 -17.55
CA GLY A 186 8.51 11.58 -17.06
C GLY A 186 8.83 10.56 -18.16
N LEU A 187 7.88 10.26 -19.03
CA LEU A 187 8.09 9.35 -20.17
C LEU A 187 9.13 9.89 -21.16
N ILE A 188 9.10 11.20 -21.46
CA ILE A 188 10.10 11.86 -22.31
C ILE A 188 11.49 11.72 -21.70
N PHE A 189 11.64 11.95 -20.38
CA PHE A 189 12.93 11.78 -19.71
C PHE A 189 13.42 10.33 -19.76
N ILE A 190 12.55 9.35 -19.51
CA ILE A 190 12.91 7.93 -19.64
C ILE A 190 13.42 7.64 -21.05
N PHE A 191 12.69 8.10 -22.08
CA PHE A 191 13.07 7.91 -23.47
C PHE A 191 14.45 8.51 -23.79
N ILE A 192 14.70 9.76 -23.38
CA ILE A 192 15.98 10.45 -23.60
C ILE A 192 17.11 9.74 -22.84
N THR A 193 16.89 9.34 -21.58
CA THR A 193 17.90 8.65 -20.78
C THR A 193 18.26 7.28 -21.37
N VAL A 194 17.26 6.46 -21.73
CA VAL A 194 17.51 5.14 -22.33
C VAL A 194 18.21 5.29 -23.69
N SER A 195 17.78 6.26 -24.51
CA SER A 195 18.42 6.57 -25.79
C SER A 195 19.88 7.00 -25.59
N GLY A 196 20.14 7.89 -24.64
CA GLY A 196 21.51 8.33 -24.30
C GLY A 196 22.40 7.18 -23.86
N ILE A 197 21.91 6.30 -22.99
CA ILE A 197 22.63 5.08 -22.55
C ILE A 197 22.91 4.17 -23.75
N PHE A 198 21.93 3.97 -24.65
CA PHE A 198 22.10 3.14 -25.84
C PHE A 198 23.18 3.71 -26.77
N TYR A 199 23.13 5.01 -27.10
CA TYR A 199 24.13 5.66 -27.93
C TYR A 199 25.53 5.64 -27.29
N TRP A 200 25.62 5.72 -25.96
CA TRP A 200 26.89 5.64 -25.25
C TRP A 200 27.48 4.21 -25.25
N LEU A 201 26.65 3.17 -25.09
CA LEU A 201 27.11 1.77 -25.05
C LEU A 201 27.47 1.21 -26.43
N THR A 202 26.73 1.60 -27.47
CA THR A 202 26.90 1.11 -28.85
C THR A 202 28.34 1.17 -29.37
N PRO A 203 29.09 2.29 -29.29
CA PRO A 203 30.47 2.34 -29.78
C PRO A 203 31.42 1.42 -29.01
N HIS A 204 31.21 1.22 -27.71
CA HIS A 204 32.03 0.31 -26.90
C HIS A 204 31.75 -1.16 -27.24
N LEU A 205 30.50 -1.53 -27.51
CA LEU A 205 30.11 -2.87 -27.92
C LEU A 205 30.63 -3.19 -29.34
N LEU A 206 30.52 -2.24 -30.27
CA LEU A 206 31.01 -2.41 -31.65
C LEU A 206 32.55 -2.55 -31.71
N LYS A 207 33.29 -1.82 -30.86
CA LYS A 207 34.76 -2.00 -30.76
C LYS A 207 35.14 -3.40 -30.26
N ARG A 208 34.45 -3.92 -29.22
CA ARG A 208 34.70 -5.27 -28.69
C ARG A 208 34.40 -6.39 -29.69
N VAL A 209 33.34 -6.25 -30.50
CA VAL A 209 33.02 -7.21 -31.57
C VAL A 209 34.07 -7.17 -32.68
N LYS A 210 34.59 -5.98 -33.02
CA LYS A 210 35.65 -5.82 -34.02
C LYS A 210 36.99 -6.41 -33.57
N GLU A 211 37.31 -6.29 -32.28
CA GLU A 211 38.53 -6.88 -31.68
C GLU A 211 38.45 -8.40 -31.54
N SER A 212 37.30 -8.96 -31.14
CA SER A 212 37.12 -10.42 -31.04
C SER A 212 37.05 -11.13 -32.39
N SER A 213 36.62 -10.42 -33.44
CA SER A 213 36.66 -10.88 -34.83
C SER A 213 38.10 -10.91 -35.37
N LYS A 214 38.93 -9.92 -35.01
CA LYS A 214 40.36 -9.86 -35.39
C LYS A 214 41.25 -10.87 -34.69
N SER A 215 40.90 -11.36 -33.50
CA SER A 215 41.70 -12.37 -32.78
C SER A 215 41.35 -13.83 -33.13
N ARG A 216 40.32 -14.04 -33.96
CA ARG A 216 39.88 -15.35 -34.48
C ARG A 216 40.35 -15.63 -35.92
N ILE A 217 41.08 -14.69 -36.53
CA ILE A 217 41.76 -14.82 -37.83
C ILE A 217 43.26 -14.85 -37.52
#